data_AF-A0A7S3WUS5-F1
#
_entry.id   AF-A0A7S3WUS5-F1
#
_cell.length_a   1.000
_cell.length_b   1.000
_cell.length_c   1.000
_cell.angle_alpha   90.00
_cell.angle_beta   90.00
_cell.angle_gamma   90.00
#
_symmetry.space_group_name_H-M   'P 1'
#
loop_
_entity.id
_entity.type
_entity.pdbx_description
1 polymer ?
#
loop_
_entity_poly.entity_id
_entity_poly.type
_entity_poly.pdbx_seq_one_letter_code
_entity_poly.pdbx_strand_id
1 'polypeptide(L)'
;LATASRAFAARIAAAEYEPLLVPRLRVSVTGGDGAAAAFATQHALNECFVCEACPARPLDLEISVDGGPWRQWRSSGALISTQRGASAWMQNAWSVREQQAAAVLQAAAELGGGGGGVGGGGVG
;
A
#
# COMPACT_ATOMS: atom_id res chain seq x y z
N LEU A 1 -4.16 17.15 -31.46
CA LEU A 1 -3.28 17.19 -30.27
C LEU A 1 -2.67 18.58 -30.01
N ALA A 2 -2.05 19.23 -31.00
CA ALA A 2 -1.45 20.56 -30.83
C ALA A 2 -2.46 21.67 -30.44
N THR A 3 -3.68 21.65 -31.00
CA THR A 3 -4.71 22.68 -30.74
C THR A 3 -5.26 22.61 -29.31
N ALA A 4 -5.54 21.41 -28.80
CA ALA A 4 -6.03 21.20 -27.43
C ALA A 4 -4.99 21.64 -26.38
N SER A 5 -3.70 21.38 -26.64
CA SER A 5 -2.61 21.80 -25.76
C SER A 5 -2.47 23.32 -25.68
N ARG A 6 -2.63 24.03 -26.81
CA ARG A 6 -2.64 25.50 -26.85
C ARG A 6 -3.83 26.09 -26.13
N ALA A 7 -5.02 25.52 -26.31
CA ALA A 7 -6.23 25.97 -25.62
C ALA A 7 -6.07 25.81 -24.09
N PHE A 8 -5.52 24.68 -23.63
CA PHE A 8 -5.23 24.48 -22.21
C PHE A 8 -4.21 25.48 -21.67
N ALA A 9 -3.11 25.72 -22.38
CA ALA A 9 -2.10 26.71 -21.98
C ALA A 9 -2.67 28.14 -21.93
N ALA A 10 -3.54 28.51 -22.87
CA ALA A 10 -4.22 29.80 -22.87
C ALA A 10 -5.10 29.98 -21.63
N ARG A 11 -5.84 28.93 -21.22
CA ARG A 11 -6.64 28.95 -19.99
C ARG A 11 -5.79 29.09 -18.73
N ILE A 12 -4.64 28.42 -18.66
CA ILE A 12 -3.69 28.61 -17.55
C ILE A 12 -3.18 30.06 -17.53
N ALA A 13 -2.76 30.60 -18.68
CA ALA A 13 -2.24 31.97 -18.79
C ALA A 13 -3.29 33.02 -18.43
N ALA A 14 -4.56 32.77 -18.75
CA ALA A 14 -5.70 33.61 -18.38
C ALA A 14 -6.19 33.38 -16.93
N ALA A 15 -5.53 32.52 -16.16
CA ALA A 15 -5.93 32.10 -14.81
C ALA A 15 -7.37 31.53 -14.73
N GLU A 16 -7.83 30.88 -15.79
CA GLU A 16 -9.15 30.24 -15.90
C GLU A 16 -9.16 28.83 -15.27
N TYR A 17 -8.80 28.75 -13.99
CA TYR A 17 -8.79 27.53 -13.20
C TYR A 17 -9.10 27.81 -11.73
N GLU A 18 -9.63 26.80 -11.04
CA GLU A 18 -9.77 26.84 -9.59
C GLU A 18 -8.66 26.01 -8.93
N PRO A 19 -7.82 26.61 -8.07
CA PRO A 19 -6.80 25.87 -7.35
C PRO A 19 -7.44 24.97 -6.29
N LEU A 20 -7.11 23.68 -6.34
CA LEU A 20 -7.52 22.73 -5.30
C LEU A 20 -6.38 22.49 -4.33
N LEU A 21 -6.61 22.80 -3.05
CA LEU A 21 -5.68 22.44 -1.98
C LEU A 21 -5.82 20.95 -1.66
N VAL A 22 -4.69 20.24 -1.69
CA VAL A 22 -4.63 18.81 -1.41
C VAL A 22 -3.68 18.57 -0.23
N PRO A 23 -4.10 17.81 0.80
CA PRO A 23 -3.22 17.46 1.92
C PRO A 23 -1.99 16.67 1.45
N ARG A 24 -0.85 16.91 2.11
CA ARG A 24 0.40 16.16 1.93
C ARG A 24 0.84 15.61 3.28
N LEU A 25 1.51 14.46 3.28
CA LEU A 25 2.13 13.90 4.48
C LEU A 25 3.46 14.61 4.70
N ARG A 26 3.65 15.19 5.88
CA ARG A 26 4.97 15.65 6.33
C ARG A 26 5.66 14.50 7.05
N VAL A 27 6.81 14.07 6.55
CA VAL A 27 7.55 12.91 7.05
C VAL A 27 8.92 13.36 7.50
N SER A 28 9.33 12.96 8.69
CA SER A 28 10.67 13.24 9.22
C SER A 28 11.29 11.95 9.73
N VAL A 29 12.60 11.79 9.51
CA VAL A 29 13.37 10.63 9.97
C VAL A 29 14.31 11.10 11.07
N THR A 30 14.19 10.52 12.25
CA THR A 30 15.05 10.81 13.40
C THR A 30 15.94 9.60 13.69
N GLY A 31 17.22 9.84 13.98
CA GLY A 31 18.13 8.80 14.47
C GLY A 31 17.76 8.34 15.87
N GLY A 32 18.32 7.20 16.29
CA GLY A 32 18.04 6.59 17.60
C GLY A 32 18.55 7.39 18.81
N ASP A 33 19.41 8.39 18.59
CA ASP A 33 19.88 9.36 19.58
C ASP A 33 18.99 10.62 19.65
N GLY A 34 17.88 10.64 18.91
CA GLY A 34 17.00 11.81 18.81
C GLY A 34 17.60 12.95 17.99
N ALA A 35 18.83 12.81 17.48
CA ALA A 35 19.34 13.71 16.47
C ALA A 35 18.55 13.46 15.18
N ALA A 36 18.03 14.53 14.57
CA ALA A 36 17.45 14.42 13.24
C ALA A 36 18.53 13.82 12.33
N ALA A 37 18.29 12.62 11.79
CA ALA A 37 19.15 12.11 10.74
C ALA A 37 19.10 13.15 9.62
N ALA A 38 20.23 13.43 8.96
CA ALA A 38 20.36 14.50 7.97
C ALA A 38 19.41 14.37 6.74
N PHE A 39 18.54 13.36 6.73
CA PHE A 39 17.39 13.26 5.85
C PHE A 39 16.34 14.30 6.24
N ALA A 40 16.42 15.44 5.56
CA ALA A 40 15.46 16.54 5.61
C ALA A 40 14.00 16.05 5.64
N THR A 41 13.15 16.75 6.40
CA THR A 41 11.69 16.57 6.36
C THR A 41 11.19 16.58 4.91
N GLN A 42 10.50 15.51 4.51
CA GLN A 42 9.93 15.34 3.18
C GLN A 42 8.43 15.56 3.19
N HIS A 43 7.87 15.96 2.05
CA HIS A 43 6.42 16.04 1.84
C HIS A 43 5.97 15.06 0.76
N ALA A 44 5.14 14.08 1.11
CA ALA A 44 4.57 13.14 0.15
C ALA A 44 3.16 13.57 -0.26
N LEU A 45 2.88 13.58 -1.57
CA LEU A 45 1.54 13.87 -2.09
C LEU A 45 0.60 12.67 -1.94
N ASN A 46 1.10 11.48 -2.26
CA ASN A 46 0.32 10.26 -2.29
C ASN A 46 0.59 9.41 -1.05
N GLU A 47 1.78 8.82 -0.93
CA GLU A 47 2.13 7.96 0.19
C GLU A 47 3.58 8.08 0.62
N CYS A 48 3.83 7.71 1.88
CA CYS A 48 5.13 7.35 2.39
C CYS A 48 5.15 5.85 2.67
N PHE A 49 6.15 5.16 2.14
CA PHE A 49 6.35 3.74 2.34
C PHE A 49 7.65 3.49 3.09
N VAL A 50 7.55 2.80 4.21
CA VAL A 50 8.68 2.30 5.00
C VAL A 50 8.77 0.80 4.75
N CYS A 51 9.89 0.35 4.21
CA CYS A 51 10.03 -1.01 3.72
C CYS A 51 11.20 -1.74 4.37
N GLU A 52 11.17 -3.05 4.22
CA GLU A 52 12.28 -3.91 4.54
C GLU A 52 13.54 -3.51 3.74
N ALA A 53 14.69 -3.55 4.40
CA ALA A 53 15.97 -3.36 3.72
C ALA A 53 16.38 -4.59 2.89
N CYS A 54 15.79 -5.76 3.17
CA CYS A 54 16.10 -7.03 2.52
C CYS A 54 14.79 -7.80 2.27
N PRO A 55 14.40 -8.06 1.01
CA PRO A 55 13.14 -8.74 0.69
C PRO A 55 12.97 -10.14 1.30
N ALA A 56 14.08 -10.80 1.66
CA ALA A 56 14.06 -12.10 2.32
C ALA A 56 13.77 -12.04 3.83
N ARG A 57 13.75 -10.83 4.42
CA ARG A 57 13.50 -10.63 5.84
C ARG A 57 12.33 -9.67 6.04
N PRO A 58 11.29 -10.07 6.79
CA PRO A 58 10.21 -9.16 7.11
C PRO A 58 10.73 -8.01 7.97
N LEU A 59 10.05 -6.87 7.85
CA LEU A 59 10.27 -5.70 8.69
C LEU A 59 9.47 -5.85 9.99
N ASP A 60 10.16 -5.74 11.12
CA ASP A 60 9.54 -5.62 12.43
C ASP A 60 9.40 -4.12 12.76
N LEU A 61 8.16 -3.66 12.97
CA LEU A 61 7.79 -2.27 13.21
C LEU A 61 7.12 -2.12 14.57
N GLU A 62 7.40 -1.01 15.24
CA GLU A 62 6.58 -0.51 16.34
C GLU A 62 5.86 0.74 15.86
N ILE A 63 4.54 0.78 16.00
CA ILE A 63 3.71 1.88 15.53
C ILE A 63 2.94 2.46 16.72
N SER A 64 3.05 3.78 16.89
CA SER A 64 2.23 4.58 17.80
C SER A 64 1.52 5.67 17.00
N VAL A 65 0.27 5.95 17.39
CA VAL A 65 -0.56 7.01 16.81
C VAL A 65 -0.95 7.94 17.95
N ASP A 66 -0.78 9.25 17.71
CA ASP A 66 -1.13 10.31 18.67
C ASP A 66 -0.50 10.13 20.07
N GLY A 67 0.72 9.58 20.13
CA GLY A 67 1.43 9.32 21.39
C GLY A 67 0.84 8.17 22.22
N GLY A 68 -0.05 7.35 21.63
CA GLY A 68 -0.62 6.17 22.27
C GLY A 68 0.38 5.02 22.46
N PRO A 69 -0.09 3.87 22.98
CA PRO A 69 0.76 2.71 23.21
C PRO A 69 1.33 2.18 21.89
N TRP A 70 2.62 1.82 21.91
CA TRP A 70 3.28 1.17 20.80
C TRP A 70 2.69 -0.21 20.54
N ARG A 71 2.47 -0.52 19.27
CA ARG A 71 2.02 -1.84 18.81
C ARG A 71 3.05 -2.42 17.86
N GLN A 72 3.40 -3.69 18.09
CA GLN A 72 4.31 -4.43 17.23
C GLN A 72 3.57 -4.98 16.02
N TRP A 73 4.19 -4.82 14.85
CA TRP A 73 3.71 -5.31 13.57
C TRP A 73 4.87 -5.95 12.81
N ARG A 74 4.60 -7.06 12.13
CA ARG A 74 5.56 -7.73 11.25
C ARG A 74 4.96 -7.84 9.86
N SER A 75 5.60 -7.20 8.89
CA SER A 75 5.09 -7.12 7.51
C SER A 75 6.25 -6.90 6.52
N SER A 76 5.94 -6.86 5.22
CA SER A 76 6.90 -6.37 4.23
C SER A 76 7.17 -4.87 4.40
N GLY A 77 6.24 -4.12 4.94
CA GLY A 77 6.42 -2.70 5.20
C GLY A 77 5.16 -2.03 5.72
N ALA A 78 5.23 -0.71 5.92
CA ALA A 78 4.10 0.13 6.29
C ALA A 78 3.91 1.25 5.26
N LEU A 79 2.67 1.38 4.79
CA LEU A 79 2.26 2.41 3.84
C LEU A 79 1.31 3.38 4.54
N ILE A 80 1.71 4.64 4.60
CA ILE A 80 0.87 5.74 5.10
C ILE A 80 0.49 6.57 3.89
N SER A 81 -0.81 6.71 3.63
CA SER A 81 -1.33 7.36 2.41
C SER A 81 -2.23 8.54 2.72
N THR A 82 -2.23 9.54 1.85
CA THR A 82 -3.26 10.58 1.82
C THR A 82 -4.53 10.04 1.16
N GLN A 83 -5.63 10.77 1.29
CA GLN A 83 -6.87 10.45 0.57
C GLN A 83 -6.67 10.37 -0.96
N ARG A 84 -5.77 11.17 -1.53
CA ARG A 84 -5.46 11.14 -2.97
C ARG A 84 -4.54 9.98 -3.34
N GLY A 85 -3.64 9.58 -2.44
CA GLY A 85 -2.79 8.39 -2.61
C GLY A 85 -3.55 7.06 -2.53
N ALA A 86 -4.77 7.05 -1.98
CA ALA A 86 -5.61 5.86 -1.89
C ALA A 86 -5.85 5.18 -3.25
N SER A 87 -5.89 5.93 -4.35
CA SER A 87 -6.03 5.40 -5.72
C SER A 87 -4.70 5.11 -6.44
N ALA A 88 -3.57 5.31 -5.77
CA ALA A 88 -2.23 5.06 -6.30
C ALA A 88 -1.73 3.67 -5.87
N TRP A 89 -0.59 3.59 -5.17
CA TRP A 89 -0.06 2.28 -4.77
C TRP A 89 -0.91 1.60 -3.70
N MET A 90 -1.52 2.38 -2.79
CA MET A 90 -2.42 1.86 -1.76
C MET A 90 -3.53 0.99 -2.35
N GLN A 91 -4.11 1.39 -3.49
CA GLN A 91 -5.13 0.62 -4.19
C GLN A 91 -4.64 -0.78 -4.54
N ASN A 92 -3.41 -0.90 -5.06
CA ASN A 92 -2.85 -2.19 -5.46
C ASN A 92 -2.44 -3.02 -4.24
N ALA A 93 -1.88 -2.38 -3.21
CA ALA A 93 -1.44 -3.05 -2.00
C ALA A 93 -2.60 -3.66 -1.19
N TRP A 94 -3.79 -3.05 -1.27
CA TRP A 94 -4.98 -3.47 -0.51
C TRP A 94 -6.07 -4.13 -1.38
N SER A 95 -5.90 -4.17 -2.70
CA SER A 95 -6.82 -4.91 -3.57
C SER A 95 -6.55 -6.41 -3.47
N VAL A 96 -7.58 -7.18 -3.13
CA VAL A 96 -7.62 -8.61 -3.46
C VAL A 96 -8.00 -8.71 -4.93
N ARG A 97 -7.07 -9.14 -5.78
CA ARG A 97 -7.35 -9.31 -7.21
C ARG A 97 -8.24 -10.54 -7.41
N GLU A 98 -9.38 -10.38 -8.08
CA GLU A 98 -10.33 -11.47 -8.33
C GLU A 98 -9.66 -12.69 -8.97
N GLN A 99 -8.72 -12.48 -9.89
CA GLN A 99 -7.96 -13.55 -10.52
C GLN A 99 -7.08 -14.32 -9.53
N GLN A 100 -6.47 -13.63 -8.56
CA GLN A 100 -5.71 -14.29 -7.48
C GLN A 100 -6.66 -15.02 -6.53
N ALA A 101 -7.80 -14.43 -6.18
CA ALA A 101 -8.81 -15.10 -5.35
C ALA A 101 -9.36 -16.37 -6.04
N ALA A 102 -9.68 -16.28 -7.33
CA ALA A 102 -10.17 -17.41 -8.12
C ALA A 102 -9.14 -18.54 -8.22
N ALA A 103 -7.86 -18.21 -8.45
CA ALA A 103 -6.79 -19.20 -8.48
C ALA A 103 -6.63 -19.92 -7.12
N VAL A 104 -6.71 -19.18 -6.00
CA VAL A 104 -6.66 -19.77 -4.65
C VAL A 104 -7.87 -20.68 -4.39
N LEU A 105 -9.08 -20.23 -4.77
CA LEU A 105 -10.30 -21.02 -4.60
C LEU A 105 -10.29 -22.29 -5.46
N GLN A 106 -9.78 -22.21 -6.69
CA GLN A 106 -9.64 -23.37 -7.57
C GLN A 106 -8.63 -24.38 -7.00
N ALA A 107 -7.46 -23.92 -6.55
CA ALA A 107 -6.47 -24.78 -5.91
C ALA A 107 -7.03 -25.44 -4.62
N ALA A 108 -7.81 -24.69 -3.83
CA ALA A 108 -8.47 -25.23 -2.65
C ALA A 108 -9.52 -26.31 -2.99
N ALA A 109 -10.27 -26.14 -4.07
CA ALA A 109 -11.23 -27.14 -4.54
C ALA A 109 -10.53 -28.42 -5.05
N GLU A 110 -9.41 -28.27 -5.76
CA GLU A 110 -8.60 -29.40 -6.23
C GLU A 110 -8.01 -30.21 -5.06
N LEU A 111 -7.56 -29.53 -3.99
CA LEU A 111 -7.08 -30.18 -2.76
C LEU A 111 -8.21 -30.83 -1.95
N GLY A 112 -9.40 -30.24 -1.93
CA GLY A 112 -10.59 -30.77 -1.25
C GLY A 112 -11.22 -32.00 -1.93
N GLY A 113 -11.00 -32.16 -3.24
CA GLY A 113 -11.53 -33.29 -4.03
C GLY A 113 -10.81 -34.63 -3.83
N GLY A 114 -9.68 -34.66 -3.10
CA GLY A 114 -8.87 -35.87 -2.90
C GLY A 114 -9.19 -36.71 -1.65
N GLY A 115 -10.10 -36.25 -0.78
CA GLY A 115 -10.37 -36.88 0.52
C GLY A 115 -11.75 -37.53 0.61
N GLY A 116 -12.01 -38.61 -0.13
CA GLY A 116 -13.33 -39.24 -0.14
C GLY A 116 -13.38 -40.65 -0.72
N GLY A 117 -12.43 -41.51 -0.36
CA GLY A 117 -12.42 -42.93 -0.74
C GLY A 117 -12.19 -43.83 0.47
N VAL A 118 -13.12 -43.86 1.42
CA VAL A 118 -13.13 -44.89 2.46
C VAL A 118 -13.65 -46.18 1.82
N GLY A 119 -12.76 -47.14 1.62
CA GLY A 119 -13.06 -48.44 1.04
C GLY A 119 -14.08 -49.22 1.88
N GLY A 120 -15.24 -49.52 1.28
CA GLY A 120 -16.15 -50.52 1.77
C GLY A 120 -15.62 -51.92 1.46
N GLY A 121 -14.77 -52.45 2.34
CA GLY A 121 -14.35 -53.84 2.36
C GLY A 121 -15.14 -54.61 3.42
N GLY A 122 -16.32 -55.12 3.07
CA GLY A 122 -17.05 -56.11 3.85
C GLY A 122 -16.75 -57.51 3.33
N VAL A 123 -16.01 -58.29 4.11
CA VAL A 123 -15.76 -59.72 3.92
C VAL A 123 -16.88 -60.55 4.56
N GLY A 124 -17.25 -61.64 3.88
CA GLY A 124 -17.61 -62.97 4.43
C GLY A 124 -18.65 -63.05 5.54
#